data_AF-A0A951P6I5-F1
#
_entry.id   AF-A0A951P6I5-F1
#
_cell.length_a   1.000
_cell.length_b   1.000
_cell.length_c   1.000
_cell.angle_alpha   90.00
_cell.angle_beta   90.00
_cell.angle_gamma   90.00
#
_symmetry.space_group_name_H-M   'P 1'
#
loop_
_entity.id
_entity.type
_entity.pdbx_description
1 polymer ?
#
loop_
_entity_poly.entity_id
_entity_poly.type
_entity_poly.pdbx_seq_one_letter_code
_entity_poly.pdbx_strand_id
1 'polypeptide(L)' 'MNETPWYILKHSDGHCEISQIELAEGSAPGEESEDKAPVEQWGPFATQDEATARRVGLIRAGKCSPS' A
#
# COMPACT_ATOMS: atom_id res chain seq x y z
N MET A 1 -1.93 -22.44 -1.41
CA MET A 1 -2.89 -21.33 -1.57
C MET A 1 -2.06 -20.10 -1.90
N ASN A 2 -2.33 -19.41 -3.01
CA ASN A 2 -1.71 -18.13 -3.33
C ASN A 2 -2.44 -17.05 -2.55
N GLU A 3 -1.97 -16.76 -1.34
CA GLU A 3 -2.48 -15.64 -0.55
C GLU A 3 -1.91 -14.36 -1.18
N THR A 4 -2.75 -13.57 -1.84
CA THR A 4 -2.34 -12.28 -2.41
C THR A 4 -2.10 -11.29 -1.27
N PRO A 5 -0.84 -10.88 -1.02
CA PRO A 5 -0.53 -10.08 0.14
C PRO A 5 -1.09 -8.66 0.01
N TRP A 6 -1.44 -8.07 1.15
CA TRP A 6 -1.96 -6.71 1.24
C TRP A 6 -0.83 -5.72 1.48
N TYR A 7 -0.90 -4.56 0.83
CA TYR A 7 0.07 -3.49 1.00
C TYR A 7 -0.63 -2.16 1.26
N ILE A 8 0.09 -1.25 1.89
CA ILE A 8 -0.31 0.16 2.03
C ILE A 8 0.61 0.96 1.11
N LEU A 9 0.03 1.70 0.17
CA LEU A 9 0.72 2.51 -0.82
C LEU A 9 0.50 3.98 -0.51
N LYS A 10 1.57 4.73 -0.23
CA LYS A 10 1.49 6.18 -0.04
C LYS A 10 1.70 6.89 -1.35
N HIS A 11 0.77 7.76 -1.70
CA HIS A 11 0.89 8.65 -2.84
C HIS A 11 1.58 9.96 -2.47
N SER A 12 2.04 10.68 -3.48
CA SER A 12 2.72 11.98 -3.34
C SER A 12 1.84 13.05 -2.69
N ASP A 13 0.51 12.94 -2.79
CA ASP A 13 -0.45 13.82 -2.13
C ASP A 13 -0.57 13.55 -0.61
N GLY A 14 0.06 12.49 -0.11
CA GLY A 14 0.05 12.10 1.30
C GLY A 14 -1.07 11.11 1.67
N HIS A 15 -1.97 10.77 0.76
CA HIS A 15 -2.95 9.72 0.97
C HIS A 15 -2.31 8.34 0.90
N CYS A 16 -2.90 7.40 1.65
CA CYS A 16 -2.46 6.01 1.68
C CYS A 16 -3.62 5.10 1.25
N GLU A 17 -3.36 4.27 0.27
CA GLU A 17 -4.29 3.27 -0.27
C GLU A 17 -3.91 1.87 0.23
N ILE A 18 -4.91 1.01 0.47
CA ILE A 18 -4.68 -0.40 0.78
C ILE A 18 -5.07 -1.21 -0.45
N SER A 19 -4.10 -1.90 -1.03
CA SER A 19 -4.29 -2.66 -2.27
C SER A 19 -3.54 -3.99 -2.21
N GLN A 20 -4.08 -5.00 -2.88
CA GLN A 20 -3.36 -6.26 -3.12
C GLN A 20 -2.50 -6.07 -4.36
N ILE A 21 -1.19 -6.28 -4.21
CA ILE A 21 -0.29 -6.27 -5.35
C ILE A 21 -0.23 -7.70 -5.86
N GLU A 22 -0.81 -7.95 -7.02
CA GLU A 22 -0.49 -9.16 -7.78
C GLU A 22 0.97 -9.02 -8.22
N LEU A 23 1.90 -9.69 -7.53
CA LEU A 23 3.24 -9.90 -8.05
C LEU A 23 3.12 -10.80 -9.29
N ALA A 24 2.74 -10.22 -10.43
CA ALA A 24 3.16 -10.77 -11.71
C ALA A 24 4.69 -10.75 -11.70
N GLU A 25 5.32 -11.92 -11.81
CA GLU A 25 6.78 -12.04 -11.85
C GLU A 25 7.37 -11.02 -12.82
N GLY A 26 8.00 -9.96 -12.28
CA GLY A 26 8.75 -8.98 -13.05
C GLY A 26 8.22 -7.55 -13.07
N SER A 27 7.05 -7.25 -12.49
CA SER A 27 6.57 -5.87 -12.40
C SER A 27 6.67 -5.35 -10.96
N ALA A 28 7.47 -4.29 -10.77
CA ALA A 28 7.49 -3.53 -9.53
C ALA A 28 6.11 -2.87 -9.34
N PRO A 29 5.60 -2.81 -8.09
CA PRO A 29 4.34 -2.15 -7.83
C PRO A 29 4.43 -0.66 -8.20
N GLY A 30 3.73 -0.27 -9.28
CA GLY A 30 3.70 1.11 -9.77
C GLY A 30 3.89 1.30 -11.28
N GLU A 31 4.13 0.25 -12.05
CA GLU A 31 4.45 0.37 -13.49
C GLU A 31 3.23 0.56 -14.42
N GLU A 32 1.99 0.36 -13.97
CA GLU A 32 0.82 0.56 -14.84
C GLU A 32 0.44 2.04 -15.04
N SER A 33 1.08 2.97 -14.32
CA SER A 33 0.93 4.41 -14.53
C SER A 33 2.15 5.15 -13.95
N GLU A 34 3.08 5.56 -14.82
CA GLU A 34 4.28 6.35 -14.48
C GLU A 34 4.00 7.64 -13.68
N ASP A 35 2.74 8.10 -13.59
CA ASP A 35 2.31 9.27 -12.83
C ASP A 35 1.82 8.95 -11.39
N LYS A 36 1.70 7.68 -11.01
CA LYS A 36 1.07 7.23 -9.74
C LYS A 36 1.89 6.21 -8.95
N ALA A 37 3.20 6.09 -9.22
CA ALA A 37 4.07 5.26 -8.41
C ALA A 37 4.03 5.71 -6.94
N PRO A 38 3.83 4.79 -5.98
CA PRO A 38 3.80 5.14 -4.57
C PRO A 38 5.17 5.63 -4.12
N VAL A 39 5.20 6.73 -3.37
CA VAL A 39 6.44 7.28 -2.81
C VAL A 39 6.97 6.41 -1.66
N GLU A 40 6.09 5.71 -0.96
CA GLU A 40 6.41 4.74 0.07
C GLU A 40 5.40 3.59 0.06
N GLN A 41 5.85 2.39 0.45
CA GLN A 41 4.98 1.23 0.61
C GLN A 41 5.27 0.47 1.91
N TRP A 42 4.23 -0.16 2.47
CA TRP A 42 4.34 -1.02 3.66
C TRP A 42 3.59 -2.34 3.44
N GLY A 43 4.18 -3.45 3.88
CA GLY A 43 3.66 -4.80 3.71
C GLY A 43 4.80 -5.80 3.45
N PRO A 44 4.50 -7.03 3.03
CA PRO A 44 3.16 -7.61 2.88
C PRO A 44 2.43 -7.81 4.21
N PHE A 45 1.11 -7.66 4.22
CA PHE A 45 0.22 -8.02 5.32
C PHE A 45 -0.65 -9.22 4.93
N ALA A 46 -0.96 -10.07 5.91
CA ALA A 46 -1.70 -11.31 5.65
C ALA A 46 -3.18 -11.03 5.33
N THR A 47 -3.74 -9.95 5.88
CA THR A 47 -5.15 -9.60 5.71
C THR A 47 -5.33 -8.10 5.49
N GLN A 48 -6.45 -7.74 4.88
CA GLN A 48 -6.87 -6.34 4.73
C GLN A 48 -7.05 -5.64 6.09
N ASP A 49 -7.51 -6.37 7.10
CA ASP A 49 -7.73 -5.83 8.45
C ASP A 49 -6.40 -5.44 9.10
N GLU A 50 -5.37 -6.29 8.96
CA GLU A 50 -4.02 -5.97 9.40
C GLU A 50 -3.48 -4.72 8.70
N ALA A 51 -3.60 -4.65 7.36
CA ALA A 51 -3.22 -3.47 6.59
C ALA A 51 -3.99 -2.21 7.04
N THR A 52 -5.25 -2.35 7.42
CA THR A 52 -6.09 -1.25 7.91
C THR A 52 -5.61 -0.76 9.28
N ALA A 53 -5.36 -1.67 10.23
CA ALA A 53 -4.82 -1.32 11.54
C ALA A 53 -3.46 -0.60 11.42
N ARG A 54 -2.59 -1.08 10.52
CA ARG A 54 -1.29 -0.48 10.21
C ARG A 54 -1.44 0.91 9.59
N ARG A 55 -2.36 1.10 8.64
CA ARG A 55 -2.68 2.41 8.04
C ARG A 55 -3.12 3.42 9.10
N VAL A 56 -3.98 3.03 10.03
CA VAL A 56 -4.38 3.91 11.15
C VAL A 56 -3.18 4.34 12.00
N GLY A 57 -2.24 3.42 12.25
CA GLY A 57 -0.97 3.74 12.92
C GLY A 57 -0.14 4.75 12.13
N LEU A 58 -0.07 4.62 10.80
CA LEU A 58 0.62 5.57 9.93
C LEU A 58 -0.04 6.96 9.93
N ILE A 59 -1.37 7.02 10.01
CA ILE A 59 -2.11 8.29 10.16
C ILE A 59 -1.73 8.97 11.48
N ARG A 60 -1.74 8.23 12.60
CA ARG A 60 -1.35 8.77 13.91
C ARG A 60 0.12 9.23 13.96
N ALA A 61 0.97 8.62 13.15
CA ALA A 61 2.38 9.00 13.00
C ALA A 61 2.60 10.16 12.01
N GLY A 62 1.56 10.72 11.40
CA GLY A 62 1.65 11.80 10.41
C GLY A 62 2.22 11.37 9.06
N LYS A 63 2.29 10.06 8.77
CA LYS A 63 2.80 9.52 7.52
C LYS A 63 1.74 9.43 6.42
N CYS A 64 0.49 9.28 6.81
CA CYS A 64 -0.66 9.20 5.93
C CYS A 64 -1.71 10.24 6.34
N SER A 65 -2.37 10.85 5.38
CA SER A 65 -3.51 11.72 5.64
C SER A 65 -4.76 10.90 6.02
N PRO A 66 -5.55 11.34 7.01
CA PRO A 66 -6.90 10.83 7.20
C PRO A 66 -7.77 11.28 6.02
N SER A 67 -8.45 10.33 5.40
CA SER A 67 -9.43 10.59 4.33
C SER A 67 -10.81 10.86 4.91
#